data_AF-A0A0L6J071-F1
#
_entry.id   AF-A0A0L6J071-F1
#
_cell.length_a   1.000
_cell.length_b   1.000
_cell.length_c   1.000
_cell.angle_alpha   90.00
_cell.angle_beta   90.00
_cell.angle_gamma   90.00
#
_symmetry.space_group_name_H-M   'P 1'
#
loop_
_entity.id
_entity.type
_entity.pdbx_description
1 polymer ?
#
loop_
_entity_poly.entity_id
_entity_poly.type
_entity_poly.pdbx_seq_one_letter_code
_entity_poly.pdbx_strand_id
1 'polypeptide(L)' 'MRTSPQSIDDPVMRRLVALVEELLPNSAQRARVRLMGQLFALEQEALETGADPGTLRSIRAVQNVVRRSDPLMGA' A
#
# COMPACT_ATOMS: atom_id res chain seq x y z
N MET A 1 17.10 6.25 23.71
CA MET A 1 16.79 5.34 22.60
C MET A 1 16.20 6.17 21.48
N ARG A 2 17.01 6.52 20.46
CA ARG A 2 16.53 7.27 19.30
C ARG A 2 15.87 6.29 18.35
N THR A 3 14.57 6.44 18.15
CA THR A 3 13.81 5.76 17.09
C THR A 3 14.39 6.19 15.74
N SER A 4 15.01 5.27 15.01
CA SER A 4 15.51 5.54 13.66
C SER A 4 14.35 5.95 12.75
N PRO A 5 14.42 7.08 12.03
CA PRO A 5 13.40 7.50 11.05
C PRO A 5 13.49 6.70 9.73
N GLN A 6 13.94 5.45 9.79
CA GLN A 6 14.41 4.69 8.63
C GLN A 6 13.29 4.20 7.69
N SER A 7 12.01 4.37 8.03
CA SER A 7 10.92 3.89 7.17
C SER A 7 10.73 4.69 5.88
N ILE A 8 11.22 5.94 5.77
CA ILE A 8 11.00 6.76 4.56
C ILE A 8 12.08 6.52 3.48
N ASP A 9 13.21 5.92 3.85
CA ASP A 9 14.26 5.52 2.89
C ASP A 9 14.04 4.15 2.28
N ASP A 10 13.03 3.40 2.74
CA ASP A 10 12.68 2.12 2.14
C ASP A 10 12.05 2.34 0.74
N PRO A 11 12.63 1.75 -0.32
CA PRO A 11 12.17 1.94 -1.69
C PRO A 11 10.74 1.44 -1.92
N VAL A 12 10.31 0.42 -1.17
CA VAL A 12 8.94 -0.12 -1.18
C VAL A 12 7.99 0.89 -0.54
N MET A 13 8.39 1.52 0.57
CA MET A 13 7.58 2.57 1.22
C MET A 13 7.40 3.79 0.31
N ARG A 14 8.43 4.20 -0.42
CA ARG A 14 8.30 5.29 -1.43
C ARG A 14 7.34 4.94 -2.56
N ARG A 15 7.36 3.69 -3.04
CA ARG A 15 6.40 3.19 -4.04
C ARG A 15 4.98 3.13 -3.47
N LEU A 16 4.81 2.74 -2.21
CA LEU A 16 3.50 2.76 -1.55
C LEU A 16 2.92 4.17 -1.50
N VAL A 17 3.73 5.18 -1.14
CA VAL A 17 3.29 6.58 -1.14
C VAL A 17 2.85 7.04 -2.53
N ALA A 18 3.66 6.77 -3.56
CA ALA A 18 3.31 7.12 -4.94
C ALA A 18 1.98 6.50 -5.40
N LEU A 19 1.75 5.22 -5.07
CA LEU A 19 0.51 4.52 -5.39
C LEU A 19 -0.72 5.14 -4.70
N VAL A 20 -0.55 5.63 -3.47
CA VAL A 20 -1.64 6.29 -2.72
C VAL A 20 -1.91 7.70 -3.25
N GLU A 21 -0.87 8.47 -3.57
CA GLU A 21 -1.00 9.82 -4.13
C GLU A 21 -1.67 9.81 -5.51
N GLU A 22 -1.36 8.82 -6.36
CA GLU A 22 -1.99 8.66 -7.69
C GLU A 22 -3.50 8.37 -7.60
N LEU A 23 -3.99 7.87 -6.46
CA LEU A 23 -5.40 7.50 -6.27
C LEU A 23 -6.29 8.67 -5.85
N LEU A 24 -5.72 9.70 -5.20
CA LEU A 24 -6.47 10.81 -4.61
C LEU A 24 -7.36 11.63 -5.59
N PRO A 25 -7.13 11.65 -6.92
CA PRO A 25 -8.08 12.29 -7.83
C PRO A 25 -9.15 11.35 -8.45
N ASN A 26 -9.07 10.02 -8.33
CA ASN A 26 -9.95 9.11 -9.08
C ASN A 26 -10.61 8.03 -8.22
N SER A 27 -11.84 8.30 -7.79
CA SER A 27 -12.76 7.42 -7.06
C SER A 27 -13.46 6.37 -7.94
N ALA A 28 -12.91 6.02 -9.10
CA ALA A 28 -13.48 5.04 -10.02
C ALA A 28 -13.18 3.60 -9.55
N GLN A 29 -14.18 2.71 -9.58
CA GLN A 29 -14.06 1.29 -9.23
C GLN A 29 -12.84 0.61 -9.89
N ARG A 30 -12.63 0.87 -11.19
CA ARG A 30 -11.50 0.30 -11.96
C ARG A 30 -10.14 0.77 -11.45
N ALA A 31 -10.02 2.02 -10.99
CA ALA A 31 -8.79 2.54 -10.40
C ALA A 31 -8.49 1.83 -9.07
N ARG A 32 -9.52 1.55 -8.26
CA ARG A 32 -9.38 0.79 -7.00
C ARG A 32 -8.96 -0.67 -7.22
N VAL A 33 -9.55 -1.36 -8.20
CA VAL A 33 -9.17 -2.75 -8.54
C VAL A 33 -7.71 -2.80 -9.01
N ARG A 34 -7.31 -1.85 -9.88
CA ARG A 34 -5.92 -1.73 -10.33
C ARG A 34 -4.97 -1.45 -9.17
N LEU A 35 -5.33 -0.54 -8.28
CA LEU A 35 -4.53 -0.22 -7.09
C LEU A 35 -4.38 -1.45 -6.18
N MET A 36 -5.45 -2.18 -5.90
CA MET A 36 -5.36 -3.41 -5.10
C MET A 36 -4.40 -4.41 -5.73
N GLY A 37 -4.42 -4.58 -7.05
CA GLY A 37 -3.45 -5.40 -7.77
C GLY A 37 -2.01 -4.93 -7.58
N GLN A 38 -1.77 -3.62 -7.66
CA GLN A 38 -0.44 -3.02 -7.44
C GLN A 38 0.03 -3.18 -5.98
N LEU A 39 -0.87 -3.02 -5.00
CA LEU A 39 -0.56 -3.22 -3.58
C LEU A 39 -0.27 -4.69 -3.24
N PHE A 40 -0.94 -5.64 -3.88
CA PHE A 40 -0.61 -7.07 -3.73
C PHE A 40 0.76 -7.39 -4.34
N ALA A 41 1.05 -6.88 -5.53
CA ALA A 41 2.37 -7.05 -6.14
C ALA A 41 3.49 -6.44 -5.26
N LEU A 42 3.23 -5.26 -4.67
CA LEU A 42 4.17 -4.59 -3.78
C LEU A 42 4.37 -5.37 -2.46
N GLU A 43 3.33 -5.99 -1.91
CA GLU A 43 3.45 -6.87 -0.74
C GLU A 43 4.30 -8.10 -1.06
N GLN A 44 4.10 -8.73 -2.22
CA GLN A 44 4.89 -9.87 -2.65
C GLN A 44 6.36 -9.49 -2.85
N GLU A 45 6.64 -8.37 -3.51
CA GLU A 45 8.00 -7.83 -3.65
C GLU A 45 8.64 -7.60 -2.27
N ALA A 46 7.90 -6.98 -1.35
CA ALA A 46 8.37 -6.72 0.02
C ALA A 46 8.70 -8.01 0.78
N LEU A 47 7.91 -9.08 0.60
CA LEU A 47 8.18 -10.38 1.20
C LEU A 47 9.40 -11.05 0.58
N GLU A 48 9.54 -10.99 -0.73
CA GLU A 48 10.67 -11.58 -1.47
C GLU A 48 12.00 -10.88 -1.16
N THR A 49 11.99 -9.56 -1.01
CA THR A 49 13.19 -8.78 -0.70
C THR A 49 13.51 -8.71 0.79
N GLY A 50 12.67 -9.32 1.65
CA GLY A 50 12.85 -9.26 3.10
C GLY A 50 12.71 -7.85 3.68
N ALA A 51 11.79 -7.06 3.13
CA ALA A 51 11.49 -5.71 3.61
C ALA A 51 11.08 -5.71 5.09
N ASP A 52 11.20 -4.55 5.73
CA ASP A 52 10.98 -4.47 7.17
C ASP A 52 9.50 -4.78 7.53
N PRO A 53 9.25 -5.38 8.71
CA PRO A 53 7.88 -5.69 9.15
C PRO A 53 6.96 -4.46 9.31
N GLY A 54 7.52 -3.27 9.48
CA GLY A 54 6.79 -2.01 9.46
C GLY A 54 6.25 -1.70 8.06
N THR A 55 7.07 -1.81 7.03
CA THR A 55 6.66 -1.64 5.62
C THR A 55 5.55 -2.61 5.22
N LEU A 56 5.66 -3.90 5.58
CA LEU A 56 4.60 -4.87 5.32
C LEU A 56 3.28 -4.51 6.02
N ARG A 57 3.35 -4.01 7.26
CA ARG A 57 2.16 -3.52 7.98
C ARG A 57 1.54 -2.31 7.30
N SER A 58 2.35 -1.38 6.81
CA SER A 58 1.88 -0.20 6.08
C SER A 58 1.15 -0.60 4.79
N ILE A 59 1.72 -1.52 4.00
CA ILE A 59 1.09 -2.00 2.76
C ILE A 59 -0.29 -2.62 3.07
N ARG A 60 -0.37 -3.51 4.07
CA ARG A 60 -1.63 -4.15 4.50
C ARG A 60 -2.65 -3.16 5.03
N ALA A 61 -2.20 -2.13 5.74
CA ALA A 61 -3.07 -1.07 6.22
C ALA A 61 -3.72 -0.31 5.05
N VAL A 62 -2.94 0.04 4.03
CA VAL A 62 -3.45 0.71 2.82
C VAL A 62 -4.40 -0.21 2.05
N GLN A 63 -4.08 -1.49 1.86
CA GLN A 63 -4.99 -2.47 1.25
C GLN A 63 -6.34 -2.50 1.99
N ASN A 64 -6.34 -2.53 3.32
CA ASN A 64 -7.57 -2.50 4.11
C ASN A 64 -8.38 -1.21 3.92
N VAL A 65 -7.73 -0.06 3.82
CA VAL A 65 -8.39 1.23 3.56
C VAL A 65 -9.04 1.24 2.17
N VAL A 66 -8.32 0.81 1.14
CA VAL A 66 -8.83 0.73 -0.23
C VAL A 66 -10.02 -0.23 -0.31
N ARG A 67 -9.93 -1.39 0.36
CA ARG A 67 -10.98 -2.40 0.41
C ARG A 67 -12.24 -1.90 1.11
N ARG A 68 -12.11 -1.23 2.26
CA ARG A 68 -13.24 -0.64 2.99
C ARG A 68 -13.88 0.55 2.27
N SER A 69 -13.12 1.20 1.40
CA SER A 69 -13.62 2.30 0.57
C SER A 69 -14.34 1.80 -0.69
N ASP A 70 -14.42 0.48 -0.92
CA ASP A 70 -15.22 -0.13 -1.97
C ASP A 70 -16.62 -0.50 -1.45
N PRO A 71 -17.68 0.23 -1.84
CA PRO A 71 -19.04 -0.03 -1.38
C PRO A 71 -19.61 -1.38 -1.85
N LEU A 72 -18.97 -2.09 -2.79
CA LEU A 72 -19.45 -3.37 -3.32
C LEU A 72 -18.77 -4.60 -2.70
N MET A 73 -17.73 -4.44 -1.88
CA MET A 73 -17.00 -5.58 -1.28
C MET A 73 -17.56 -6.02 0.09
N GLY A 74 -18.67 -5.44 0.53
CA GLY A 74 -19.35 -5.73 1.80
C GLY A 74 -20.79 -6.21 1.69
N ALA A 75 -21.25 -6.60 0.48
CA ALA A 75 -22.60 -7.13 0.23
C ALA A 75 -22.55 -8.58 -0.27
#